data_AF-A0A497EK00-F1
#
_entry.id   AF-A0A497EK00-F1
#
_cell.length_a   1.000
_cell.length_b   1.000
_cell.length_c   1.000
_cell.angle_alpha   90.00
_cell.angle_beta   90.00
_cell.angle_gamma   90.00
#
_symmetry.space_group_name_H-M   'P 1'
#
loop_
_entity.id
_entity.type
_entity.pdbx_description
1 polymer ?
#
loop_
_entity_poly.entity_id
_entity_poly.type
_entity_poly.pdbx_seq_one_letter_code
_entity_poly.pdbx_strand_id
1 'polypeptide(L)'
;MPSWDLHKRIYKLLRDEVESFAIWTPGLTDRIDKIVDRDYGEHDLGRREDPSSFQRLLNALWLEFGDIWDSLSNEFLNTRSRYERSEWQRRLATSPSLQNRYMVYIPDDALVLATLHHILDLCMHCMLNDPLKEDEAELMLEYARRALRGYYNKLRELRSMTERPFTEVFEWLMGILKER
;
A
#
# COMPACT_ATOMS: atom_id res chain seq x y z
N MET A 1 18.52 -2.08 -5.85
CA MET A 1 17.26 -1.91 -5.10
C MET A 1 17.38 -0.68 -4.24
N PRO A 2 16.30 0.07 -4.04
CA PRO A 2 16.22 1.06 -2.98
C PRO A 2 16.67 0.50 -1.64
N SER A 3 17.29 1.35 -0.82
CA SER A 3 17.74 0.94 0.51
C SER A 3 16.52 0.89 1.42
N TRP A 4 16.12 -0.29 1.89
CA TRP A 4 15.07 -0.45 2.90
C TRP A 4 15.31 0.44 4.13
N ASP A 5 16.56 0.71 4.47
CA ASP A 5 16.92 1.62 5.55
C ASP A 5 16.50 3.08 5.25
N LEU A 6 16.53 3.50 3.97
CA LEU A 6 16.01 4.81 3.57
C LEU A 6 14.49 4.87 3.69
N HIS A 7 13.77 3.85 3.21
CA HIS A 7 12.31 3.78 3.36
C HIS A 7 11.89 3.86 4.83
N LYS A 8 12.51 3.05 5.69
CA LYS A 8 12.25 3.06 7.13
C LYS A 8 12.56 4.41 7.78
N ARG A 9 13.61 5.11 7.34
CA ARG A 9 13.91 6.48 7.80
C ARG A 9 12.82 7.45 7.39
N ILE A 10 12.35 7.39 6.15
CA ILE A 10 11.26 8.25 5.66
C ILE A 10 9.96 7.95 6.41
N TYR A 11 9.60 6.68 6.62
CA TYR A 11 8.42 6.31 7.41
C TYR A 11 8.49 6.86 8.84
N LYS A 12 9.67 6.80 9.45
CA LYS A 12 9.91 7.38 10.76
C LYS A 12 9.77 8.90 10.75
N LEU A 13 10.41 9.59 9.80
CA LEU A 13 10.32 11.05 9.67
C LEU A 13 8.88 11.50 9.50
N LEU A 14 8.12 10.89 8.59
CA LEU A 14 6.72 11.23 8.37
C LEU A 14 5.87 11.00 9.62
N ARG A 15 6.08 9.89 10.34
CA ARG A 15 5.36 9.62 11.59
C ARG A 15 5.71 10.62 12.70
N ASP A 16 6.96 11.08 12.75
CA ASP A 16 7.44 11.98 13.78
C ASP A 16 7.06 13.45 13.46
N GLU A 17 6.89 13.82 12.18
CA GLU A 17 6.68 15.22 11.72
C GLU A 17 5.28 15.53 11.16
N VAL A 18 4.51 14.52 10.78
CA VAL A 18 3.17 14.67 10.19
C VAL A 18 2.14 14.03 11.13
N GLU A 19 1.40 14.85 11.87
CA GLU A 19 0.42 14.40 12.87
C GLU A 19 -0.62 13.42 12.31
N SER A 20 -1.00 13.58 11.04
CA SER A 20 -1.97 12.71 10.36
C SER A 20 -1.36 11.43 9.78
N PHE A 21 -0.03 11.24 9.84
CA PHE A 21 0.65 10.03 9.38
C PHE A 21 0.87 9.07 10.56
N ALA A 22 -0.12 8.22 10.82
CA ALA A 22 -0.06 7.22 11.87
C ALA A 22 0.00 5.79 11.30
N ILE A 23 0.76 4.94 11.99
CA ILE A 23 0.90 3.51 11.68
C ILE A 23 0.50 2.74 12.93
N TRP A 24 -0.58 1.98 12.86
CA TRP A 24 -1.16 1.26 14.00
C TRP A 24 -1.10 -0.26 13.83
N THR A 25 -0.98 -0.75 12.59
CA THR A 25 -0.90 -2.18 12.29
C THR A 25 0.41 -2.76 12.86
N PRO A 26 0.34 -3.72 13.79
CA PRO A 26 1.53 -4.27 14.43
C PRO A 26 2.50 -4.93 13.44
N GLY A 27 3.79 -4.57 13.53
CA GLY A 27 4.85 -5.14 12.69
C GLY A 27 4.80 -4.72 11.22
N LEU A 28 3.93 -3.78 10.84
CA LEU A 28 3.75 -3.36 9.45
C LEU A 28 5.04 -2.77 8.86
N THR A 29 5.68 -1.81 9.53
CA THR A 29 6.92 -1.16 9.07
C THR A 29 8.09 -2.12 8.84
N ASP A 30 8.12 -3.25 9.56
CA ASP A 30 9.19 -4.24 9.43
C ASP A 30 8.98 -5.23 8.28
N ARG A 31 7.74 -5.33 7.80
CA ARG A 31 7.32 -6.34 6.84
C ARG A 31 6.89 -5.76 5.50
N ILE A 32 6.42 -4.51 5.46
CA ILE A 32 5.85 -3.91 4.24
C ILE A 32 6.84 -3.94 3.07
N ASP A 33 8.09 -3.53 3.28
CA ASP A 33 9.12 -3.55 2.22
C ASP A 33 9.35 -4.97 1.72
N LYS A 34 9.37 -5.98 2.60
CA LYS A 34 9.54 -7.39 2.21
C LYS A 34 8.35 -7.90 1.40
N ILE A 35 7.15 -7.49 1.76
CA ILE A 35 5.91 -7.87 1.08
C ILE A 35 5.86 -7.25 -0.32
N VAL A 36 6.26 -5.98 -0.43
CA VAL A 36 6.27 -5.28 -1.72
C VAL A 36 7.41 -5.78 -2.63
N ASP A 37 8.63 -5.95 -2.09
CA ASP A 37 9.82 -6.24 -2.89
C ASP A 37 10.14 -7.74 -3.08
N ARG A 38 9.96 -8.57 -2.05
CA ARG A 38 10.70 -9.85 -1.94
C ARG A 38 9.83 -11.10 -1.93
N ASP A 39 8.71 -11.08 -1.23
CA ASP A 39 7.86 -12.28 -1.09
C ASP A 39 7.07 -12.58 -2.39
N TYR A 40 7.09 -11.67 -3.37
CA TYR A 40 6.34 -11.80 -4.62
C TYR A 40 7.05 -11.32 -5.89
N GLY A 41 8.27 -10.76 -5.82
CA GLY A 41 9.16 -10.47 -6.97
C GLY A 41 8.60 -9.62 -8.13
N GLU A 42 7.35 -9.18 -8.08
CA GLU A 42 6.58 -8.76 -9.26
C GLU A 42 5.51 -7.68 -8.92
N HIS A 43 5.73 -6.84 -7.90
CA HIS A 43 4.80 -5.75 -7.54
C HIS A 43 5.33 -4.37 -7.90
N ASP A 44 6.31 -4.29 -8.79
CA ASP A 44 6.91 -3.05 -9.26
C ASP A 44 5.91 -2.27 -10.14
N LEU A 45 4.95 -1.63 -9.48
CA LEU A 45 3.90 -0.84 -10.07
C LEU A 45 4.54 0.44 -10.62
N GLY A 46 4.58 0.56 -11.94
CA GLY A 46 5.11 1.75 -12.65
C GLY A 46 6.39 1.51 -13.43
N ARG A 47 7.10 0.39 -13.25
CA ARG A 47 8.27 0.03 -14.08
C ARG A 47 7.96 -1.01 -15.17
N ARG A 48 6.94 -1.84 -14.99
CA ARG A 48 6.40 -2.77 -16.02
C ARG A 48 4.87 -2.84 -15.94
N GLU A 49 4.21 -2.89 -17.10
CA GLU A 49 2.76 -3.07 -17.19
C GLU A 49 2.38 -4.55 -17.01
N ASP A 50 2.51 -5.07 -15.79
CA ASP A 50 1.81 -6.31 -15.45
C ASP A 50 0.42 -5.95 -14.89
N PRO A 51 -0.67 -6.27 -15.61
CA PRO A 51 -2.02 -5.92 -15.19
C PRO A 51 -2.43 -6.60 -13.86
N SER A 52 -1.76 -7.68 -13.47
CA SER A 52 -2.04 -8.44 -12.25
C SER A 52 -1.30 -7.95 -11.00
N SER A 53 -0.26 -7.11 -11.13
CA SER A 53 0.58 -6.67 -10.00
C SER A 53 -0.21 -6.05 -8.85
N PHE A 54 -1.20 -5.22 -9.18
CA PHE A 54 -2.05 -4.60 -8.16
C PHE A 54 -2.86 -5.64 -7.38
N GLN A 55 -3.46 -6.61 -8.08
CA GLN A 55 -4.26 -7.64 -7.43
C GLN A 55 -3.40 -8.56 -6.57
N ARG A 56 -2.17 -8.88 -7.03
CA ARG A 56 -1.23 -9.65 -6.23
C ARG A 56 -0.76 -8.89 -4.99
N LEU A 57 -0.51 -7.58 -5.08
CA LEU A 57 -0.23 -6.72 -3.93
C LEU A 57 -1.37 -6.74 -2.92
N LEU A 58 -2.62 -6.52 -3.35
CA LEU A 58 -3.78 -6.56 -2.45
C LEU A 58 -3.90 -7.93 -1.78
N ASN A 59 -3.70 -9.01 -2.52
CA ASN A 59 -3.72 -10.36 -1.97
C ASN A 59 -2.59 -10.58 -0.94
N ALA A 60 -1.40 -10.04 -1.18
CA ALA A 60 -0.28 -10.12 -0.26
C ALA A 60 -0.57 -9.37 1.05
N LEU A 61 -1.05 -8.12 0.95
CA LEU A 61 -1.44 -7.31 2.10
C LEU A 61 -2.60 -7.96 2.89
N TRP A 62 -3.59 -8.50 2.17
CA TRP A 62 -4.68 -9.30 2.75
C TRP A 62 -4.14 -10.46 3.58
N LEU A 63 -3.30 -11.30 2.98
CA LEU A 63 -2.80 -12.50 3.65
C LEU A 63 -1.94 -12.16 4.88
N GLU A 64 -1.27 -11.02 4.89
CA GLU A 64 -0.34 -10.65 5.96
C GLU A 64 -0.98 -9.83 7.09
N PHE A 65 -1.87 -8.90 6.76
CA PHE A 65 -2.41 -7.94 7.73
C PHE A 65 -3.94 -7.90 7.76
N GLY A 66 -4.60 -8.51 6.78
CA GLY A 66 -6.04 -8.39 6.61
C GLY A 66 -6.88 -8.97 7.74
N ASP A 67 -8.15 -8.60 7.76
CA ASP A 67 -9.15 -9.23 8.60
C ASP A 67 -10.53 -9.30 7.95
N ILE A 68 -11.42 -10.12 8.49
CA ILE A 68 -12.81 -10.19 8.03
C ILE A 68 -13.67 -9.27 8.88
N TRP A 69 -14.40 -8.37 8.21
CA TRP A 69 -15.47 -7.59 8.80
C TRP A 69 -16.80 -8.35 8.67
N ASP A 70 -17.47 -8.59 9.79
CA ASP A 70 -18.83 -9.15 9.81
C ASP A 70 -19.85 -8.01 9.83
N SER A 71 -20.56 -7.81 8.72
CA SER A 71 -21.54 -6.73 8.58
C SER A 71 -22.76 -6.91 9.49
N LEU A 72 -23.00 -8.12 10.02
CA LEU A 72 -24.13 -8.39 10.91
C LEU A 72 -23.82 -7.99 12.36
N SER A 73 -22.63 -8.33 12.85
CA SER A 73 -22.21 -7.97 14.21
C SER A 73 -21.49 -6.62 14.27
N ASN A 74 -21.08 -6.07 13.13
CA ASN A 74 -20.30 -4.84 13.02
C ASN A 74 -18.96 -4.96 13.79
N GLU A 75 -18.32 -6.12 13.66
CA GLU A 75 -17.07 -6.47 14.34
C GLU A 75 -16.09 -7.18 13.40
N PHE A 76 -14.80 -7.07 13.73
CA PHE A 76 -13.74 -7.83 13.10
C PHE A 76 -13.64 -9.23 13.69
N LEU A 77 -13.41 -10.24 12.84
CA LEU A 77 -13.26 -11.63 13.28
C LEU A 77 -11.88 -11.94 13.90
N ASN A 78 -10.93 -11.00 13.84
CA ASN A 78 -9.60 -11.11 14.44
C ASN A 78 -8.82 -12.33 13.93
N THR A 79 -8.75 -12.49 12.61
CA THR A 79 -7.97 -13.56 11.97
C THR A 79 -6.51 -13.51 12.42
N ARG A 80 -5.98 -14.67 12.83
CA ARG A 80 -4.71 -14.79 13.57
C ARG A 80 -3.55 -15.24 12.71
N SER A 81 -3.81 -15.78 11.53
CA SER A 81 -2.77 -16.37 10.69
C SER A 81 -3.05 -16.22 9.21
N ARG A 82 -1.97 -16.24 8.43
CA ARG A 82 -2.02 -16.32 6.97
C ARG A 82 -2.82 -17.54 6.48
N TYR A 83 -2.72 -18.67 7.18
CA TYR A 83 -3.51 -19.87 6.85
C TYR A 83 -5.01 -19.60 7.02
N GLU A 84 -5.43 -19.05 8.15
CA GLU A 84 -6.83 -18.70 8.41
C GLU A 84 -7.39 -17.71 7.36
N ARG A 85 -6.62 -16.69 6.99
CA ARG A 85 -7.00 -15.74 5.93
C ARG A 85 -7.11 -16.40 4.55
N SER A 86 -6.24 -17.37 4.26
CA SER A 86 -6.31 -18.16 3.02
C SER A 86 -7.57 -19.03 2.99
N GLU A 87 -7.94 -19.64 4.12
CA GLU A 87 -9.17 -20.42 4.25
C GLU A 87 -10.41 -19.53 4.06
N TRP A 88 -10.43 -18.35 4.67
CA TRP A 88 -11.50 -17.37 4.47
C TRP A 88 -11.64 -16.95 3.01
N GLN A 89 -10.53 -16.63 2.34
CA GLN A 89 -10.53 -16.29 0.93
C GLN A 89 -11.14 -17.40 0.07
N ARG A 90 -10.79 -18.67 0.35
CA ARG A 90 -11.39 -19.82 -0.35
C ARG A 90 -12.88 -19.94 -0.09
N ARG A 91 -13.32 -19.80 1.17
CA ARG A 91 -14.74 -19.90 1.56
C ARG A 91 -15.58 -18.79 0.92
N LEU A 92 -15.09 -17.57 0.90
CA LEU A 92 -15.76 -16.44 0.26
C LEU A 92 -15.85 -16.63 -1.26
N ALA A 93 -14.81 -17.17 -1.90
CA ALA A 93 -14.83 -17.45 -3.34
C ALA A 93 -15.87 -18.50 -3.74
N THR A 94 -16.20 -19.45 -2.86
CA THR A 94 -17.10 -20.58 -3.17
C THR A 94 -18.52 -20.43 -2.62
N SER A 95 -18.77 -19.44 -1.76
CA SER A 95 -20.05 -19.29 -1.05
C SER A 95 -20.63 -17.88 -1.17
N PRO A 96 -21.55 -17.63 -2.12
CA PRO A 96 -22.19 -16.32 -2.30
C PRO A 96 -22.92 -15.81 -1.04
N SER A 97 -23.49 -16.72 -0.24
CA SER A 97 -24.14 -16.36 1.03
C SER A 97 -23.18 -15.74 2.06
N LEU A 98 -21.90 -16.12 2.03
CA LEU A 98 -20.88 -15.53 2.90
C LEU A 98 -20.46 -14.14 2.40
N GLN A 99 -20.42 -13.91 1.09
CA GLN A 99 -20.06 -12.60 0.51
C GLN A 99 -21.04 -11.49 0.90
N ASN A 100 -22.31 -11.82 1.16
CA ASN A 100 -23.31 -10.85 1.61
C ASN A 100 -23.14 -10.40 3.07
N ARG A 101 -22.40 -11.17 3.87
CA ARG A 101 -22.22 -10.91 5.31
C ARG A 101 -20.79 -10.49 5.65
N TYR A 102 -19.81 -11.11 5.02
CA TYR A 102 -18.42 -10.95 5.39
C TYR A 102 -17.68 -10.16 4.31
N MET A 103 -16.98 -9.11 4.73
CA MET A 103 -16.16 -8.28 3.87
C MET A 103 -14.70 -8.49 4.19
N VAL A 104 -13.88 -8.57 3.13
CA VAL A 104 -12.43 -8.59 3.24
C VAL A 104 -11.95 -7.18 3.54
N TYR A 105 -11.18 -7.03 4.61
CA TYR A 105 -10.57 -5.77 5.00
C TYR A 105 -9.06 -5.87 4.98
N ILE A 106 -8.40 -4.88 4.37
CA ILE A 106 -6.96 -4.66 4.46
C ILE A 106 -6.78 -3.37 5.26
N PRO A 107 -5.96 -3.36 6.32
CA PRO A 107 -5.72 -2.15 7.11
C PRO A 107 -5.31 -0.96 6.25
N ASP A 108 -5.91 0.20 6.52
CA ASP A 108 -5.72 1.39 5.71
C ASP A 108 -4.24 1.80 5.67
N ASP A 109 -3.57 1.77 6.81
CA ASP A 109 -2.14 2.10 6.94
C ASP A 109 -1.22 1.12 6.17
N ALA A 110 -1.64 -0.13 5.96
CA ALA A 110 -0.91 -1.07 5.11
C ALA A 110 -0.97 -0.66 3.63
N LEU A 111 -2.12 -0.20 3.15
CA LEU A 111 -2.27 0.35 1.80
C LEU A 111 -1.53 1.68 1.64
N VAL A 112 -1.56 2.54 2.66
CA VAL A 112 -0.79 3.79 2.69
C VAL A 112 0.71 3.52 2.57
N LEU A 113 1.27 2.62 3.39
CA LEU A 113 2.69 2.32 3.34
C LEU A 113 3.10 1.59 2.06
N ALA A 114 2.27 0.70 1.51
CA ALA A 114 2.53 0.09 0.21
C ALA A 114 2.57 1.16 -0.90
N THR A 115 1.62 2.11 -0.88
CA THR A 115 1.60 3.23 -1.82
C THR A 115 2.87 4.07 -1.69
N LEU A 116 3.22 4.46 -0.46
CA LEU A 116 4.40 5.26 -0.18
C LEU A 116 5.68 4.54 -0.63
N HIS A 117 5.80 3.24 -0.37
CA HIS A 117 6.91 2.42 -0.85
C HIS A 117 7.09 2.57 -2.37
N HIS A 118 6.03 2.38 -3.16
CA HIS A 118 6.12 2.51 -4.62
C HIS A 118 6.53 3.91 -5.09
N ILE A 119 6.07 4.96 -4.40
CA ILE A 119 6.48 6.34 -4.70
C ILE A 119 7.97 6.49 -4.49
N LEU A 120 8.48 6.08 -3.32
CA LEU A 120 9.90 6.17 -2.96
C LEU A 120 10.78 5.37 -3.92
N ASP A 121 10.32 4.19 -4.32
CA ASP A 121 10.97 3.34 -5.30
C ASP A 121 11.20 4.06 -6.63
N LEU A 122 10.18 4.75 -7.12
CA LEU A 122 10.23 5.46 -8.40
C LEU A 122 11.04 6.74 -8.31
N CYS A 123 10.98 7.45 -7.18
CA CYS A 123 11.87 8.60 -6.93
C CYS A 123 13.33 8.16 -6.93
N MET A 124 13.66 7.10 -6.20
CA MET A 124 15.02 6.54 -6.20
C MET A 124 15.46 6.05 -7.59
N HIS A 125 14.55 5.43 -8.34
CA HIS A 125 14.83 5.04 -9.72
C HIS A 125 15.13 6.26 -10.61
N CYS A 126 14.37 7.34 -10.48
CA CYS A 126 14.63 8.58 -11.21
C CYS A 126 16.01 9.14 -10.85
N MET A 127 16.37 9.27 -9.57
CA MET A 127 17.70 9.77 -9.14
C MET A 127 18.87 8.96 -9.70
N LEU A 128 18.70 7.65 -9.81
CA LEU A 128 19.78 6.76 -10.28
C LEU A 128 19.97 6.83 -11.80
N ASN A 129 18.95 7.20 -12.56
CA ASN A 129 18.99 7.24 -14.02
C ASN A 129 19.12 8.68 -14.57
N ASP A 130 18.69 9.67 -13.81
CA ASP A 130 18.74 11.08 -14.13
C ASP A 130 19.48 11.83 -13.00
N PRO A 131 20.68 12.40 -13.24
CA PRO A 131 21.41 13.14 -12.24
C PRO A 131 20.75 14.51 -12.01
N LEU A 132 19.73 14.51 -11.14
CA LEU A 132 19.00 15.70 -10.73
C LEU A 132 19.78 16.50 -9.70
N LYS A 133 19.68 17.83 -9.77
CA LYS A 133 20.11 18.72 -8.70
C LYS A 133 19.06 18.81 -7.59
N GLU A 134 19.46 19.35 -6.45
CA GLU A 134 18.58 19.52 -5.28
C GLU A 134 17.38 20.44 -5.59
N ASP A 135 17.58 21.49 -6.38
CA ASP A 135 16.51 22.39 -6.87
C ASP A 135 15.58 21.74 -7.89
N GLU A 136 15.92 20.54 -8.37
CA GLU A 136 15.15 19.73 -9.32
C GLU A 136 14.47 18.54 -8.63
N ALA A 137 14.53 18.43 -7.30
CA ALA A 137 14.03 17.28 -6.55
C ALA A 137 12.55 16.99 -6.81
N GLU A 138 11.73 18.01 -7.07
CA GLU A 138 10.31 17.86 -7.42
C GLU A 138 10.09 16.99 -8.68
N LEU A 139 11.04 16.98 -9.62
CA LEU A 139 10.94 16.17 -10.84
C LEU A 139 10.88 14.67 -10.54
N MET A 140 11.43 14.22 -9.41
CA MET A 140 11.32 12.83 -8.96
C MET A 140 9.88 12.45 -8.61
N LEU A 141 9.15 13.36 -7.97
CA LEU A 141 7.74 13.14 -7.60
C LEU A 141 6.84 13.21 -8.83
N GLU A 142 7.14 14.10 -9.78
CA GLU A 142 6.45 14.13 -11.07
C GLU A 142 6.67 12.83 -11.86
N TYR A 143 7.90 12.33 -11.88
CA TYR A 143 8.23 11.03 -12.46
C TYR A 143 7.41 9.90 -11.81
N ALA A 144 7.41 9.83 -10.48
CA ALA A 144 6.67 8.81 -9.73
C ALA A 144 5.16 8.89 -9.99
N ARG A 145 4.58 10.10 -9.97
CA ARG A 145 3.16 10.33 -10.29
C ARG A 145 2.81 9.84 -11.70
N ARG A 146 3.65 10.14 -12.69
CA ARG A 146 3.43 9.70 -14.08
C ARG A 146 3.50 8.17 -14.20
N ALA A 147 4.51 7.56 -13.58
CA ALA A 147 4.70 6.11 -13.60
C ALA A 147 3.58 5.35 -12.86
N LEU A 148 3.03 5.93 -11.78
CA LEU A 148 1.95 5.34 -10.99
C LEU A 148 0.54 5.62 -11.53
N ARG A 149 0.37 6.22 -12.72
CA ARG A 149 -0.97 6.53 -13.26
C ARG A 149 -1.90 5.32 -13.33
N GLY A 150 -1.37 4.15 -13.73
CA GLY A 150 -2.14 2.91 -13.75
C GLY A 150 -2.55 2.43 -12.35
N TYR A 151 -1.64 2.56 -11.37
CA TYR A 151 -1.91 2.26 -9.97
C TYR A 151 -2.97 3.20 -9.38
N TYR A 152 -2.83 4.50 -9.62
CA TYR A 152 -3.77 5.53 -9.18
C TYR A 152 -5.20 5.26 -9.68
N ASN A 153 -5.35 4.82 -10.93
CA ASN A 153 -6.67 4.47 -11.45
C ASN A 153 -7.29 3.30 -10.70
N LYS A 154 -6.50 2.30 -10.31
CA LYS A 154 -6.99 1.14 -9.54
C LYS A 154 -7.32 1.52 -8.08
N LEU A 155 -6.59 2.48 -7.49
CA LEU A 155 -6.93 3.01 -6.17
C LEU A 155 -8.33 3.63 -6.09
N ARG A 156 -8.91 4.07 -7.23
CA ARG A 156 -10.29 4.60 -7.27
C ARG A 156 -11.35 3.59 -6.85
N GLU A 157 -11.03 2.30 -6.98
CA GLU A 157 -11.93 1.20 -6.61
C GLU A 157 -11.88 0.93 -5.10
N LEU A 158 -10.93 1.54 -4.38
CA LEU A 158 -10.72 1.32 -2.95
C LEU A 158 -11.16 2.52 -2.13
N ARG A 159 -11.74 2.23 -0.95
CA ARG A 159 -12.09 3.21 0.07
C ARG A 159 -11.53 2.79 1.42
N SER A 160 -11.12 3.77 2.20
CA SER A 160 -10.76 3.61 3.60
C SER A 160 -11.97 3.25 4.46
N MET A 161 -11.73 2.88 5.72
CA MET A 161 -12.80 2.67 6.70
C MET A 161 -13.66 3.92 6.93
N THR A 162 -13.10 5.10 6.73
CA THR A 162 -13.83 6.38 6.83
C THR A 162 -14.40 6.84 5.49
N GLU A 163 -14.59 5.91 4.54
CA GLU A 163 -15.12 6.11 3.18
C GLU A 163 -14.30 7.04 2.26
N ARG A 164 -13.15 7.53 2.75
CA ARG A 164 -12.24 8.37 1.97
C ARG A 164 -11.63 7.55 0.82
N PRO A 165 -11.65 8.06 -0.43
CA PRO A 165 -10.99 7.41 -1.55
C PRO A 165 -9.47 7.32 -1.36
N PHE A 166 -8.86 6.18 -1.71
CA PHE A 166 -7.40 6.04 -1.64
C PHE A 166 -6.65 6.92 -2.65
N THR A 167 -7.31 7.42 -3.69
CA THR A 167 -6.72 8.45 -4.57
C THR A 167 -6.42 9.76 -3.84
N GLU A 168 -7.24 10.14 -2.87
CA GLU A 168 -6.95 11.33 -2.07
C GLU A 168 -5.78 11.11 -1.11
N VAL A 169 -5.65 9.89 -0.59
CA VAL A 169 -4.49 9.49 0.22
C VAL A 169 -3.22 9.52 -0.63
N PHE A 170 -3.28 9.05 -1.88
CA PHE A 170 -2.17 9.15 -2.82
C PHE A 170 -1.74 10.60 -3.05
N GLU A 171 -2.68 11.51 -3.34
CA GLU A 171 -2.35 12.92 -3.55
C GLU A 171 -1.83 13.59 -2.28
N TRP A 172 -2.37 13.21 -1.12
CA TRP A 172 -1.84 13.65 0.17
C TRP A 172 -0.40 13.18 0.41
N LEU A 173 -0.07 11.91 0.11
CA LEU A 173 1.30 11.39 0.20
C LEU A 173 2.27 12.14 -0.72
N MET A 174 1.84 12.47 -1.94
CA MET A 174 2.64 13.29 -2.86
C MET A 174 2.85 14.72 -2.32
N GLY A 175 1.84 15.30 -1.67
CA GLY A 175 1.93 16.62 -1.05
C GLY A 175 2.92 16.65 0.11
N ILE A 176 2.82 15.71 1.06
CA ILE A 176 3.72 15.69 2.23
C ILE A 176 5.18 15.47 1.83
N LEU A 177 5.45 14.66 0.80
CA LEU A 177 6.81 14.43 0.29
C LEU A 177 7.37 15.63 -0.49
N LYS A 178 6.51 16.55 -0.95
CA LYS A 178 6.93 17.79 -1.60
C LYS A 178 7.29 18.87 -0.59
N GLU A 179 6.61 18.88 0.56
CA GLU A 179 6.79 19.88 1.62
C GLU A 179 7.92 19.55 2.60
N ARG A 180 8.32 18.28 2.71
CA ARG A 180 9.26 17.73 3.69
C ARG A 180 10.43 17.04 3.01
#